data_AF-A0A7C6XJC6-F1
#
_entry.id   AF-A0A7C6XJC6-F1
#
_cell.length_a   1.000
_cell.length_b   1.000
_cell.length_c   1.000
_cell.angle_alpha   90.00
_cell.angle_beta   90.00
_cell.angle_gamma   90.00
#
_symmetry.space_group_name_H-M   'P 1'
#
loop_
_entity.id
_entity.type
_entity.pdbx_description
1 polymer ?
#
loop_
_entity_poly.entity_id
_entity_poly.type
_entity_poly.pdbx_seq_one_letter_code
_entity_poly.pdbx_strand_id
1 'polypeptide(L)'
;MASRKAALAIHGGTPVRDTTVRPWPAWPVWDSREEEALLRVLHSGKWGSHTGTEVHAFEEEFARFQDARYGICNVNGTASLEIALRA
;
A
#
# COMPACT_ATOMS: atom_id res chain seq x y z
N MET A 1 7.97 42.43 19.71
CA MET A 1 9.08 41.49 19.37
C MET A 1 8.76 40.85 18.03
N ALA A 2 9.47 41.19 16.96
CA ALA A 2 9.26 40.60 15.64
C ALA A 2 9.80 39.16 15.63
N SER A 3 8.95 38.19 15.29
CA SER A 3 9.35 36.81 15.06
C SER A 3 10.35 36.75 13.88
N ARG A 4 11.56 36.27 14.12
CA ARG A 4 12.60 36.13 13.09
C ARG A 4 12.21 34.94 12.21
N LYS A 5 11.69 35.23 11.01
CA LYS A 5 11.30 34.20 10.03
C LYS A 5 12.55 33.42 9.62
N ALA A 6 12.57 32.10 9.88
CA ALA A 6 13.66 31.24 9.45
C ALA A 6 13.77 31.24 7.91
N ALA A 7 14.98 31.19 7.37
CA ALA A 7 15.20 31.11 5.92
C ALA A 7 14.55 29.82 5.38
N LEU A 8 13.84 29.92 4.25
CA LEU A 8 13.24 28.75 3.62
C LEU A 8 14.33 27.83 3.07
N ALA A 9 14.08 26.52 3.10
CA ALA A 9 15.03 25.53 2.59
C ALA A 9 15.40 25.75 1.11
N ILE A 10 14.42 26.15 0.29
CA ILE A 10 14.64 26.50 -1.12
C ILE A 10 15.55 27.74 -1.31
N HIS A 11 15.76 28.52 -0.25
CA HIS A 11 16.65 29.68 -0.22
C HIS A 11 17.93 29.42 0.60
N GLY A 12 18.31 28.15 0.80
CA GLY A 12 19.52 27.76 1.54
C GLY A 12 19.35 27.71 3.06
N GLY A 13 18.13 27.84 3.58
CA GLY A 13 17.84 27.57 4.99
C GLY A 13 17.81 26.08 5.33
N THR A 14 17.73 25.73 6.62
CA THR A 14 17.64 24.34 7.06
C THR A 14 16.28 23.74 6.72
N PRO A 15 16.21 22.55 6.07
CA PRO A 15 14.95 21.84 5.85
C PRO A 15 14.21 21.53 7.15
N VAL A 16 12.87 21.63 7.14
CA VAL A 16 12.01 21.28 8.28
C VAL A 16 12.25 19.83 8.75
N ARG A 17 12.52 18.93 7.80
CA ARG A 17 12.93 17.55 8.08
C ARG A 17 14.34 17.31 7.55
N ASP A 18 15.26 17.03 8.47
CA ASP A 18 16.57 16.50 8.14
C ASP A 18 16.47 14.99 7.94
N THR A 19 16.58 14.54 6.69
CA THR A 19 16.51 13.12 6.32
C THR A 19 17.81 12.37 6.60
N THR A 20 18.90 13.06 6.93
CA THR A 20 20.16 12.41 7.36
C THR A 20 20.07 11.92 8.81
N VAL A 21 19.41 12.71 9.67
CA VAL A 21 19.18 12.37 11.08
C VAL A 21 17.86 11.61 11.27
N ARG A 22 16.85 11.89 10.46
CA ARG A 22 15.53 11.24 10.49
C ARG A 22 15.15 10.75 9.09
N PRO A 23 15.74 9.64 8.61
CA PRO A 23 15.42 9.07 7.32
C PRO A 23 13.93 8.73 7.22
N TRP A 24 13.44 8.61 5.99
CA TRP A 24 12.10 8.06 5.75
C TRP A 24 12.10 6.56 6.09
N PRO A 25 10.96 6.00 6.50
CA PRO A 25 10.86 4.56 6.62
C PRO A 25 11.17 3.91 5.26
N ALA A 26 11.76 2.72 5.31
CA ALA A 26 11.92 1.90 4.12
C ALA A 26 10.55 1.57 3.53
N TRP A 27 10.47 1.53 2.20
CA TRP A 27 9.26 1.20 1.49
C TRP A 27 9.59 0.30 0.29
N PRO A 28 8.80 -0.77 0.03
CA PRO A 28 7.65 -1.24 0.80
C PRO A 28 8.05 -1.78 2.18
N VAL A 29 7.10 -1.72 3.12
CA VAL A 29 7.24 -2.39 4.42
C VAL A 29 6.87 -3.86 4.22
N TRP A 30 7.76 -4.77 4.62
CA TRP A 30 7.54 -6.21 4.60
C TRP A 30 8.37 -6.88 5.69
N ASP A 31 7.95 -8.07 6.12
CA ASP A 31 8.71 -8.97 6.99
C ASP A 31 8.46 -10.44 6.61
N SER A 32 8.77 -11.39 7.51
CA SER A 32 8.64 -12.82 7.25
C SER A 32 7.20 -13.24 6.88
N ARG A 33 6.19 -12.45 7.25
CA ARG A 33 4.78 -12.73 6.90
C ARG A 33 4.56 -12.71 5.40
N GLU A 34 5.12 -11.74 4.69
CA GLU A 34 5.01 -11.67 3.23
C GLU A 34 5.77 -12.83 2.57
N GLU A 35 6.93 -13.20 3.10
CA GLU A 35 7.71 -14.34 2.60
C GLU A 35 6.95 -15.66 2.76
N GLU A 36 6.39 -15.92 3.95
CA GLU A 36 5.58 -17.10 4.24
C GLU A 36 4.34 -17.18 3.35
N ALA A 37 3.67 -16.04 3.12
CA ALA A 37 2.52 -15.96 2.22
C ALA A 37 2.88 -16.30 0.77
N LEU A 38 3.97 -15.73 0.26
CA LEU A 38 4.47 -16.01 -1.09
C LEU A 38 4.86 -17.49 -1.26
N LEU A 39 5.61 -18.05 -0.31
CA LEU A 39 6.05 -19.45 -0.37
C LEU A 39 4.88 -20.42 -0.27
N ARG A 40 3.85 -20.12 0.54
CA ARG A 40 2.62 -20.92 0.62
C ARG A 40 1.93 -21.01 -0.74
N VAL A 41 1.74 -19.88 -1.42
CA VAL A 41 1.12 -19.87 -2.76
C VAL A 41 2.01 -20.58 -3.78
N LEU A 42 3.30 -20.29 -3.77
CA LEU A 42 4.28 -20.90 -4.67
C LEU A 42 4.22 -22.43 -4.60
N HIS A 43 4.38 -22.99 -3.39
CA HIS A 43 4.38 -24.44 -3.16
C HIS A 43 3.03 -25.11 -3.43
N SER A 44 1.91 -24.37 -3.33
CA SER A 44 0.59 -24.92 -3.61
C SER A 44 0.32 -25.21 -5.09
N GLY A 45 1.06 -24.57 -6.01
CA GLY A 45 0.79 -24.58 -7.46
C GLY A 45 -0.51 -23.87 -7.87
N LYS A 46 -1.23 -23.24 -6.94
CA LYS A 46 -2.52 -22.58 -7.16
C LYS A 46 -2.38 -21.06 -7.13
N TRP A 47 -1.88 -20.50 -8.23
CA TRP A 47 -1.43 -19.10 -8.25
C TRP A 47 -2.49 -18.09 -8.69
N GLY A 48 -3.59 -18.54 -9.29
CA GLY A 48 -4.67 -17.66 -9.77
C GLY A 48 -5.86 -17.66 -8.83
N SER A 49 -6.69 -16.60 -8.87
CA SER A 49 -7.92 -16.51 -8.09
C SER A 49 -8.90 -17.67 -8.33
N HIS A 50 -8.91 -18.23 -9.54
CA HIS A 50 -9.78 -19.36 -9.88
C HIS A 50 -9.36 -20.69 -9.20
N THR A 51 -8.09 -20.81 -8.80
CA THR A 51 -7.53 -22.06 -8.26
C THR A 51 -7.06 -21.94 -6.81
N GLY A 52 -6.63 -20.75 -6.39
CA GLY A 52 -6.19 -20.42 -5.04
C GLY A 52 -7.23 -19.60 -4.28
N THR A 53 -7.01 -19.44 -2.97
CA THR A 53 -7.98 -18.80 -2.06
C THR A 53 -7.54 -17.42 -1.57
N GLU A 54 -6.28 -17.05 -1.74
CA GLU A 54 -5.71 -15.82 -1.17
C GLU A 54 -6.41 -14.56 -1.67
N VAL A 55 -6.82 -14.53 -2.94
CA VAL A 55 -7.55 -13.38 -3.53
C VAL A 55 -8.91 -13.20 -2.85
N HIS A 56 -9.67 -14.28 -2.67
CA HIS A 56 -10.98 -14.22 -2.01
C HIS A 56 -10.88 -13.87 -0.53
N ALA A 57 -9.86 -14.39 0.17
CA ALA A 57 -9.59 -13.99 1.55
C ALA A 57 -9.31 -12.49 1.65
N PHE A 58 -8.48 -11.95 0.74
CA PHE A 58 -8.22 -10.51 0.68
C PHE A 58 -9.48 -9.69 0.36
N GLU A 59 -10.31 -10.13 -0.57
CA GLU A 59 -11.58 -9.46 -0.91
C GLU A 59 -12.51 -9.31 0.31
N GLU A 60 -12.67 -10.38 1.09
CA GLU A 60 -13.48 -10.39 2.31
C GLU A 60 -12.88 -9.47 3.39
N GLU A 61 -11.58 -9.58 3.64
CA GLU A 61 -10.87 -8.77 4.64
C GLU A 61 -10.90 -7.28 4.29
N PHE A 62 -10.65 -6.95 3.02
CA PHE A 62 -10.62 -5.58 2.54
C PHE A 62 -12.03 -4.95 2.52
N ALA A 63 -13.06 -5.70 2.10
CA ALA A 63 -14.44 -5.23 2.17
C ALA A 63 -14.84 -4.87 3.60
N ARG A 64 -14.53 -5.75 4.56
CA ARG A 64 -14.78 -5.50 5.98
C ARG A 64 -13.99 -4.29 6.50
N PHE A 65 -12.73 -4.13 6.08
CA PHE A 65 -11.91 -2.97 6.45
C PHE A 65 -12.51 -1.65 5.95
N GLN A 66 -13.15 -1.66 4.78
CA GLN A 66 -13.81 -0.48 4.18
C GLN A 66 -15.27 -0.29 4.62
N ASP A 67 -15.78 -1.09 5.56
CA ASP A 67 -17.20 -1.13 5.94
C ASP A 67 -18.15 -1.36 4.73
N ALA A 68 -17.68 -2.17 3.78
CA ALA A 68 -18.41 -2.54 2.57
C ALA A 68 -18.95 -3.97 2.68
N ARG A 69 -20.11 -4.22 2.04
CA ARG A 69 -20.69 -5.57 1.96
C ARG A 69 -19.89 -6.51 1.06
N TYR A 70 -19.25 -5.98 0.03
CA TYR A 70 -18.52 -6.73 -1.00
C TYR A 70 -17.24 -6.01 -1.39
N GLY A 71 -16.23 -6.79 -1.80
CA GLY A 71 -14.98 -6.31 -2.40
C GLY A 71 -14.63 -7.18 -3.60
N ILE A 72 -14.07 -6.58 -4.65
CA ILE A 72 -13.58 -7.30 -5.84
C ILE A 72 -12.14 -6.87 -6.08
N CYS A 73 -11.23 -7.84 -6.10
CA CYS A 73 -9.81 -7.59 -6.29
C CYS A 73 -9.47 -7.53 -7.79
N ASN A 74 -8.85 -6.43 -8.21
CA ASN A 74 -8.43 -6.20 -9.58
C ASN A 74 -6.93 -5.97 -9.66
N VAL A 75 -6.39 -6.00 -10.89
CA VAL A 75 -4.96 -5.84 -11.17
C VAL A 75 -4.38 -4.49 -10.75
N ASN A 76 -5.20 -3.43 -10.68
CA ASN A 76 -4.84 -2.10 -10.19
C ASN A 76 -6.07 -1.19 -10.05
N GLY A 77 -5.85 0.03 -9.52
CA GLY A 77 -6.89 1.04 -9.34
C GLY A 77 -7.52 1.54 -10.63
N THR A 78 -6.75 1.71 -11.72
CA THR A 78 -7.28 2.20 -13.01
C THR A 78 -8.30 1.21 -13.58
N ALA A 79 -7.97 -0.08 -13.64
CA ALA A 79 -8.88 -1.12 -14.10
C ALA A 79 -10.12 -1.23 -13.18
N SER A 80 -9.95 -1.02 -11.87
CA SER A 80 -11.06 -0.99 -10.91
C SER A 80 -12.05 0.13 -11.22
N LEU A 81 -11.56 1.34 -11.49
CA LEU A 81 -12.39 2.48 -11.84
C LEU A 81 -13.08 2.28 -13.20
N GLU A 82 -12.36 1.77 -14.20
CA GLU A 82 -12.93 1.49 -15.52
C GLU A 82 -14.10 0.50 -15.42
N ILE A 83 -13.93 -0.58 -14.67
CA ILE A 83 -14.99 -1.58 -14.45
C ILE A 83 -16.17 -0.95 -13.69
N ALA A 84 -15.90 -0.25 -12.58
CA ALA A 84 -16.94 0.37 -11.76
C ALA A 84 -17.78 1.40 -12.54
N LEU A 85 -17.17 2.12 -13.49
CA LEU A 85 -17.87 3.11 -14.33
C LEU A 85 -18.64 2.49 -15.50
N ARG A 86 -18.26 1.28 -15.94
CA ARG A 86 -18.93 0.57 -17.05
C ARG A 86 -20.04 -0.37 -16.60
N ALA A 87 -19.99 -0.82 -15.34
CA ALA A 87 -20.92 -1.78 -14.76
C ALA A 87 -22.34 -1.23 -14.56
#